data_AF-A0A3B8LQ97-F1
#
_entry.id   AF-A0A3B8LQ97-F1
#
_cell.length_a   1.000
_cell.length_b   1.000
_cell.length_c   1.000
_cell.angle_alpha   90.00
_cell.angle_beta   90.00
_cell.angle_gamma   90.00
#
_symmetry.space_group_name_H-M   'P 1'
#
loop_
_entity.id
_entity.type
_entity.pdbx_description
1 polymer ?
#
loop_
_entity_poly.entity_id
_entity_poly.type
_entity_poly.pdbx_seq_one_letter_code
_entity_poly.pdbx_strand_id
1 'polypeptide(L)'
;MRQKDFHPFIGAKMMNKTIHLVLIGFLTLSFIQTSNAQVCKPQNVASEKKQAAIKYLRRLSLDLRGRLPSYKEQLDTYNSGHVTDAVIDSMLKSNAFTQQMRSFFQDLLTLNINDLSLTQAVHVINYIKLTNSGAYAKAKDTSWIIIDRRNIPTRLLMRGANIGCLANEKAKYNTSGQLLCKLQGTNTYKPCIDLAKDRSGGTQVIAQEGYVEVHPFWDEDSTRTWRVCGQVAYTHKNITIGKATYNCDLSKSSHDRGRYNRVYCGCGPELKWCVRAGEANSGISTWKTMRTEILESMMEQSLRFIDDVIENDKPYTDILLGQKAEVNGPLSHVYRESAGTKTRIDIASSKEVTVPSVPYYRPKVWKSFTMPARSAGILTLPFFTLKYATNRGRLHRYHNAFLCQYFSPPPGGLPDPTDACHNEPDLTQRCGCKSCHQTIEPEAAHWGRWQENAWFPLNPTAFP
;
A
#
# COMPACT_ATOMS: atom_id res chain seq x y z
N MET A 1 -21.10 15.26 5.87
CA MET A 1 -22.28 16.05 5.44
C MET A 1 -22.88 15.43 4.18
N ARG A 2 -24.19 15.19 4.22
CA ARG A 2 -25.10 14.60 3.21
C ARG A 2 -25.06 13.08 3.02
N GLN A 3 -25.84 12.42 3.87
CA GLN A 3 -26.62 11.21 3.57
C GLN A 3 -27.56 11.46 2.37
N LYS A 4 -27.69 10.46 1.50
CA LYS A 4 -28.87 10.14 0.70
C LYS A 4 -28.92 8.60 0.63
N ASP A 5 -29.82 7.98 1.37
CA ASP A 5 -31.17 7.57 0.96
C ASP A 5 -31.17 6.22 0.24
N PHE A 6 -31.30 5.16 1.03
CA PHE A 6 -31.76 3.85 0.58
C PHE A 6 -33.30 3.85 0.64
N HIS A 7 -33.96 3.65 -0.51
CA HIS A 7 -35.37 3.33 -0.56
C HIS A 7 -35.59 1.81 -0.49
N PRO A 8 -36.59 1.33 0.26
CA PRO A 8 -36.97 -0.07 0.36
C PRO A 8 -38.05 -0.45 -0.67
N PHE A 9 -38.05 -1.71 -1.09
CA PHE A 9 -39.11 -2.30 -1.90
C PHE A 9 -40.36 -2.62 -1.06
N ILE A 10 -41.48 -2.12 -1.56
CA ILE A 10 -42.90 -2.43 -1.31
C ILE A 10 -43.12 -3.96 -1.31
N GLY A 11 -43.91 -4.63 -0.47
CA GLY A 11 -45.11 -4.23 0.28
C GLY A 11 -46.36 -4.84 -0.37
N ALA A 12 -46.82 -6.02 0.06
CA ALA A 12 -48.17 -6.50 -0.26
C ALA A 12 -48.87 -7.00 1.02
N LYS A 13 -49.85 -6.18 1.44
CA LYS A 13 -50.88 -6.45 2.44
C LYS A 13 -51.91 -7.44 1.89
N MET A 14 -52.48 -8.26 2.78
CA MET A 14 -53.92 -8.52 2.97
C MET A 14 -54.03 -9.76 3.88
N MET A 15 -55.00 -9.95 4.77
CA MET A 15 -56.01 -9.14 5.42
C MET A 15 -56.56 -10.09 6.51
N ASN A 16 -56.80 -9.55 7.69
CA ASN A 16 -57.31 -10.26 8.85
C ASN A 16 -58.81 -10.60 8.66
N LYS A 17 -59.26 -11.82 8.99
CA LYS A 17 -60.53 -12.07 9.72
C LYS A 17 -60.91 -13.55 9.96
N THR A 18 -61.17 -13.81 11.24
CA THR A 18 -62.27 -14.61 11.83
C THR A 18 -62.14 -16.12 12.01
N ILE A 19 -62.30 -16.46 13.29
CA ILE A 19 -62.46 -17.74 13.99
C ILE A 19 -63.65 -18.57 13.48
N HIS A 20 -63.48 -19.89 13.35
CA HIS A 20 -64.47 -20.85 13.84
C HIS A 20 -63.83 -22.16 14.31
N LEU A 21 -64.26 -22.54 15.52
CA LEU A 21 -63.98 -23.73 16.28
C LEU A 21 -64.70 -24.94 15.67
N VAL A 22 -64.00 -26.02 15.33
CA VAL A 22 -64.59 -27.38 15.26
C VAL A 22 -63.56 -28.39 15.78
N LEU A 23 -63.85 -28.93 16.97
CA LEU A 23 -63.29 -30.15 17.54
C LEU A 23 -63.83 -31.35 16.76
N ILE A 24 -62.99 -32.12 16.08
CA ILE A 24 -63.24 -33.55 15.84
C ILE A 24 -61.89 -34.26 15.96
N GLY A 25 -61.79 -35.16 16.94
CA GLY A 25 -60.61 -35.93 17.23
C GLY A 25 -60.30 -36.98 16.16
N PHE A 26 -59.03 -37.17 15.89
CA PHE A 26 -58.46 -38.45 15.50
C PHE A 26 -57.06 -38.53 16.08
N LEU A 27 -56.92 -39.33 17.13
CA LEU A 27 -55.66 -39.69 17.76
C LEU A 27 -54.94 -40.67 16.82
N THR A 28 -54.34 -40.18 15.73
CA THR A 28 -53.41 -40.99 14.93
C THR A 28 -52.05 -40.94 15.61
N LEU A 29 -51.68 -42.02 16.30
CA LEU A 29 -50.30 -42.32 16.64
C LEU A 29 -49.48 -42.30 15.34
N SER A 30 -48.91 -41.13 15.03
CA SER A 30 -47.83 -41.05 14.06
C SER A 30 -46.60 -41.59 14.76
N PHE A 31 -46.29 -42.86 14.52
CA PHE A 31 -44.94 -43.35 14.71
C PHE A 31 -44.03 -42.46 13.86
N ILE A 32 -43.36 -41.51 14.51
CA ILE A 32 -42.20 -40.85 13.94
C ILE A 32 -41.16 -41.97 13.80
N GLN A 33 -41.17 -42.66 12.66
CA GLN A 33 -39.99 -43.35 12.20
C GLN A 33 -38.94 -42.27 12.04
N THR A 34 -38.08 -42.15 13.05
CA THR A 34 -36.77 -41.57 12.85
C THR A 34 -36.13 -42.42 11.76
N SER A 35 -36.21 -41.95 10.53
CA SER A 35 -35.32 -42.37 9.46
C SER A 35 -33.93 -41.91 9.90
N ASN A 36 -33.35 -42.67 10.84
CA ASN A 36 -31.94 -42.69 11.10
C ASN A 36 -31.33 -42.84 9.71
N ALA A 37 -30.65 -41.79 9.24
CA ALA A 37 -29.89 -41.84 8.01
C ALA A 37 -29.05 -43.10 8.11
N GLN A 38 -29.45 -44.13 7.38
CA GLN A 38 -28.84 -45.44 7.45
C GLN A 38 -27.51 -45.25 6.74
N VAL A 39 -26.49 -44.82 7.50
CA VAL A 39 -25.11 -44.79 7.05
C VAL A 39 -24.83 -46.23 6.67
N CYS A 40 -24.89 -46.52 5.37
CA CYS A 40 -24.76 -47.87 4.85
C CYS A 40 -23.48 -48.44 5.44
N LYS A 41 -23.61 -49.53 6.21
CA LYS A 41 -22.43 -50.22 6.70
C LYS A 41 -21.60 -50.64 5.48
N PRO A 42 -20.28 -50.46 5.54
CA PRO A 42 -19.35 -50.94 4.52
C PRO A 42 -19.69 -52.37 4.07
N GLN A 43 -20.04 -52.58 2.79
CA GLN A 43 -20.14 -53.94 2.27
C GLN A 43 -18.77 -54.53 1.90
N ASN A 44 -17.75 -53.68 1.68
CA ASN A 44 -16.40 -54.12 1.33
C ASN A 44 -15.34 -53.13 1.82
N VAL A 45 -14.63 -53.49 2.88
CA VAL A 45 -13.57 -52.69 3.54
C VAL A 45 -12.46 -52.28 2.55
N ALA A 46 -12.12 -53.12 1.57
CA ALA A 46 -11.11 -52.79 0.57
C ALA A 46 -11.57 -51.68 -0.38
N SER A 47 -12.85 -51.72 -0.80
CA SER A 47 -13.43 -50.67 -1.64
C SER A 47 -13.50 -49.32 -0.92
N GLU A 48 -13.80 -49.33 0.38
CA GLU A 48 -13.83 -48.12 1.18
C GLU A 48 -12.47 -47.51 1.41
N LYS A 49 -11.45 -48.33 1.67
CA LYS A 49 -10.07 -47.85 1.79
C LYS A 49 -9.64 -47.11 0.52
N LYS A 50 -9.98 -47.65 -0.66
CA LYS A 50 -9.71 -47.00 -1.95
C LYS A 50 -10.49 -45.69 -2.11
N GLN A 51 -11.76 -45.65 -1.72
CA GLN A 51 -12.54 -44.40 -1.74
C GLN A 51 -12.01 -43.35 -0.76
N ALA A 52 -11.56 -43.77 0.44
CA ALA A 52 -10.94 -42.90 1.43
C ALA A 52 -9.64 -42.29 0.90
N ALA A 53 -8.82 -43.08 0.19
CA ALA A 53 -7.62 -42.59 -0.48
C ALA A 53 -7.92 -41.50 -1.53
N ILE A 54 -8.97 -41.67 -2.36
CA ILE A 54 -9.42 -40.61 -3.29
C ILE A 54 -9.87 -39.36 -2.53
N LYS A 55 -10.65 -39.51 -1.45
CA LYS A 55 -11.11 -38.37 -0.63
C LYS A 55 -9.92 -37.61 -0.04
N TYR A 56 -8.92 -38.34 0.45
CA TYR A 56 -7.67 -37.78 0.97
C TYR A 56 -6.88 -37.05 -0.12
N LEU A 57 -6.71 -37.65 -1.31
CA LEU A 57 -6.09 -37.01 -2.47
C LEU A 57 -6.81 -35.70 -2.86
N ARG A 58 -8.15 -35.70 -2.87
CA ARG A 58 -8.94 -34.50 -3.20
C ARG A 58 -8.66 -33.37 -2.21
N ARG A 59 -8.65 -33.67 -0.91
CA ARG A 59 -8.32 -32.69 0.13
C ARG A 59 -6.89 -32.17 -0.03
N LEU A 60 -5.90 -33.05 -0.14
CA LEU A 60 -4.51 -32.67 -0.35
C LEU A 60 -4.32 -31.81 -1.60
N SER A 61 -4.96 -32.18 -2.72
CA SER A 61 -4.84 -31.43 -3.97
C SER A 61 -5.45 -30.03 -3.88
N LEU A 62 -6.54 -29.86 -3.12
CA LEU A 62 -7.11 -28.54 -2.86
C LEU A 62 -6.21 -27.73 -1.93
N ASP A 63 -5.76 -28.32 -0.83
CA ASP A 63 -4.93 -27.65 0.18
C ASP A 63 -3.55 -27.26 -0.38
N LEU A 64 -2.93 -28.12 -1.20
CA LEU A 64 -1.57 -27.92 -1.73
C LEU A 64 -1.53 -27.28 -3.12
N ARG A 65 -2.58 -27.37 -3.94
CA ARG A 65 -2.53 -26.88 -5.34
C ARG A 65 -3.71 -25.98 -5.72
N GLY A 66 -4.68 -25.80 -4.84
CA GLY A 66 -5.88 -25.00 -5.13
C GLY A 66 -6.79 -25.58 -6.21
N ARG A 67 -6.64 -26.87 -6.58
CA ARG A 67 -7.45 -27.51 -7.62
C ARG A 67 -7.79 -28.96 -7.31
N LEU A 68 -8.85 -29.47 -7.93
CA LEU A 68 -9.19 -30.90 -7.86
C LEU A 68 -8.15 -31.77 -8.60
N PRO A 69 -7.94 -33.02 -8.16
CA PRO A 69 -7.09 -33.97 -8.87
C PRO A 69 -7.73 -34.38 -10.20
N SER A 70 -6.90 -34.58 -11.22
CA SER A 70 -7.32 -35.12 -12.51
C SER A 70 -7.91 -36.54 -12.37
N TYR A 71 -8.66 -36.99 -13.37
CA TYR A 71 -9.21 -38.34 -13.38
C TYR A 71 -8.11 -39.40 -13.28
N LYS A 72 -6.98 -39.19 -13.98
CA LYS A 72 -5.83 -40.09 -13.94
C LYS A 72 -5.26 -40.22 -12.52
N GLU A 73 -4.99 -39.09 -11.85
CA GLU A 73 -4.50 -39.10 -10.46
C GLU A 73 -5.48 -39.83 -9.53
N GLN A 74 -6.79 -39.62 -9.70
CA GLN A 74 -7.82 -40.32 -8.91
C GLN A 74 -7.82 -41.83 -9.17
N LEU A 75 -7.69 -42.25 -10.43
CA LEU A 75 -7.64 -43.67 -10.81
C LEU A 75 -6.37 -44.34 -10.28
N ASP A 76 -5.21 -43.69 -10.38
CA ASP A 76 -3.94 -44.20 -9.86
C ASP A 76 -3.99 -44.36 -8.33
N THR A 77 -4.53 -43.38 -7.60
CA THR A 77 -4.76 -43.46 -6.14
C THR A 77 -5.81 -44.51 -5.78
N TYR A 78 -6.86 -44.68 -6.59
CA TYR A 78 -7.85 -45.74 -6.37
C TYR A 78 -7.22 -47.12 -6.51
N ASN A 79 -6.41 -47.32 -7.54
CA ASN A 79 -5.78 -48.61 -7.83
C ASN A 79 -4.75 -48.98 -6.75
N SER A 80 -3.92 -48.02 -6.32
CA SER A 80 -2.96 -48.20 -5.22
C SER A 80 -3.60 -48.25 -3.83
N GLY A 81 -4.80 -47.69 -3.67
CA GLY A 81 -5.54 -47.67 -2.40
C GLY A 81 -4.94 -46.75 -1.34
N HIS A 82 -4.01 -45.87 -1.69
CA HIS A 82 -3.43 -44.83 -0.83
C HIS A 82 -2.81 -43.70 -1.67
N VAL A 83 -2.50 -42.57 -1.03
CA VAL A 83 -1.71 -41.49 -1.66
C VAL A 83 -0.25 -41.75 -1.29
N THR A 84 0.63 -41.85 -2.30
CA THR A 84 2.06 -42.13 -2.08
C THR A 84 2.82 -40.83 -1.76
N ASP A 85 3.94 -40.97 -1.06
CA ASP A 85 4.82 -39.82 -0.76
C ASP A 85 5.30 -39.14 -2.05
N ALA A 86 5.61 -39.92 -3.09
CA ALA A 86 5.98 -39.38 -4.41
C ALA A 86 4.89 -38.49 -5.03
N VAL A 87 3.62 -38.79 -4.79
CA VAL A 87 2.51 -37.93 -5.24
C VAL A 87 2.51 -36.62 -4.43
N ILE A 88 2.70 -36.69 -3.11
CA ILE A 88 2.77 -35.50 -2.25
C ILE A 88 3.97 -34.62 -2.63
N ASP A 89 5.16 -35.21 -2.78
CA ASP A 89 6.38 -34.52 -3.21
C ASP A 89 6.19 -33.85 -4.59
N SER A 90 5.52 -34.52 -5.51
CA SER A 90 5.18 -33.94 -6.82
C SER A 90 4.22 -32.76 -6.70
N MET A 91 3.31 -32.75 -5.71
CA MET A 91 2.47 -31.58 -5.43
C MET A 91 3.30 -30.44 -4.84
N LEU A 92 4.13 -30.72 -3.85
CA LEU A 92 4.97 -29.73 -3.16
C LEU A 92 5.99 -29.06 -4.11
N LYS A 93 6.52 -29.81 -5.09
CA LYS A 93 7.44 -29.28 -6.11
C LYS A 93 6.76 -28.58 -7.29
N SER A 94 5.43 -28.45 -7.27
CA SER A 94 4.70 -27.87 -8.39
C SER A 94 4.54 -26.34 -8.26
N ASN A 95 4.53 -25.63 -9.38
CA ASN A 95 4.22 -24.19 -9.41
C ASN A 95 2.86 -23.86 -8.79
N ALA A 96 1.91 -24.82 -8.79
CA ALA A 96 0.61 -24.65 -8.17
C ALA A 96 0.71 -24.57 -6.63
N PHE A 97 1.67 -25.28 -6.02
CA PHE A 97 1.95 -25.15 -4.59
C PHE A 97 2.53 -23.79 -4.24
N THR A 98 3.51 -23.31 -5.01
CA THR A 98 4.03 -21.94 -4.84
C THR A 98 2.91 -20.90 -4.94
N GLN A 99 2.02 -21.01 -5.94
CA GLN A 99 0.87 -20.10 -6.07
C GLN A 99 -0.11 -20.19 -4.89
N GLN A 100 -0.39 -21.40 -4.40
CA GLN A 100 -1.24 -21.62 -3.24
C GLN A 100 -0.64 -20.98 -1.99
N MET A 101 0.66 -21.15 -1.77
CA MET A 101 1.38 -20.55 -0.65
C MET A 101 1.46 -19.03 -0.77
N ARG A 102 1.68 -18.48 -1.97
CA ARG A 102 1.58 -17.03 -2.22
C ARG A 102 0.22 -16.49 -1.83
N SER A 103 -0.85 -17.19 -2.21
CA SER A 103 -2.23 -16.78 -1.91
C SER A 103 -2.51 -16.86 -0.41
N PHE A 104 -2.10 -17.95 0.25
CA PHE A 104 -2.19 -18.11 1.70
C PHE A 104 -1.46 -16.98 2.45
N PHE A 105 -0.21 -16.68 2.09
CA PHE A 105 0.54 -15.62 2.75
C PHE A 105 0.06 -14.23 2.39
N GLN A 106 -0.45 -14.04 1.18
CA GLN A 106 -1.14 -12.81 0.83
C GLN A 106 -2.34 -12.64 1.76
N ASP A 107 -3.24 -13.60 1.88
CA ASP A 107 -4.41 -13.50 2.78
C ASP A 107 -4.00 -13.34 4.24
N LEU A 108 -2.95 -14.05 4.67
CA LEU A 108 -2.38 -13.92 6.00
C LEU A 108 -1.87 -12.48 6.22
N LEU A 109 -1.10 -11.91 5.31
CA LEU A 109 -0.45 -10.62 5.53
C LEU A 109 -1.35 -9.43 5.15
N THR A 110 -2.41 -9.64 4.36
CA THR A 110 -3.28 -8.57 3.86
C THR A 110 -4.60 -8.48 4.62
N LEU A 111 -4.76 -7.42 5.42
CA LEU A 111 -6.06 -6.96 5.90
C LEU A 111 -6.37 -5.59 5.28
N ASN A 112 -6.46 -5.50 3.94
CA ASN A 112 -6.67 -4.26 3.16
C ASN A 112 -5.64 -3.12 3.45
N ILE A 113 -4.75 -2.84 2.50
CA ILE A 113 -3.73 -1.77 2.60
C ILE A 113 -4.12 -0.48 1.89
N ASN A 114 -5.31 -0.42 1.28
CA ASN A 114 -5.73 0.71 0.45
C ASN A 114 -5.85 2.01 1.26
N ASP A 115 -5.96 1.92 2.58
CA ASP A 115 -6.04 3.07 3.48
C ASP A 115 -4.67 3.61 3.91
N LEU A 116 -3.57 2.89 3.60
CA LEU A 116 -2.22 3.34 3.95
C LEU A 116 -1.79 4.49 3.04
N SER A 117 -1.90 5.73 3.53
CA SER A 117 -1.41 6.91 2.80
C SER A 117 0.11 6.95 2.83
N LEU A 118 0.75 6.35 1.81
CA LEU A 118 2.21 6.37 1.63
C LEU A 118 2.82 7.77 1.55
N THR A 119 1.98 8.76 1.29
CA THR A 119 2.44 10.10 0.98
C THR A 119 1.55 11.13 1.67
N GLN A 120 2.15 12.14 2.30
CA GLN A 120 1.58 13.49 2.27
C GLN A 120 2.05 14.19 0.99
N ALA A 121 1.98 13.52 -0.17
CA ALA A 121 2.53 14.07 -1.41
C ALA A 121 1.80 15.37 -1.72
N VAL A 122 2.48 16.48 -1.47
CA VAL A 122 1.98 17.82 -1.79
C VAL A 122 2.05 18.02 -3.31
N HIS A 123 3.04 17.39 -3.97
CA HIS A 123 3.19 17.38 -5.42
C HIS A 123 2.64 16.09 -6.04
N VAL A 124 1.32 15.95 -6.02
CA VAL A 124 0.65 14.98 -6.88
C VAL A 124 0.49 15.63 -8.25
N ILE A 125 1.28 15.12 -9.19
CA ILE A 125 1.27 15.58 -10.56
C ILE A 125 0.07 14.99 -11.28
N ASN A 126 -0.71 15.87 -11.91
CA ASN A 126 -1.85 15.49 -12.73
C ASN A 126 -1.58 15.91 -14.18
N TYR A 127 -2.10 15.09 -15.09
CA TYR A 127 -2.09 15.36 -16.51
C TYR A 127 -3.39 16.06 -16.81
N ILE A 128 -3.29 17.33 -17.21
CA ILE A 128 -4.46 18.18 -17.38
C ILE A 128 -4.33 18.92 -18.69
N LYS A 129 -5.46 19.08 -19.38
CA LYS A 129 -5.54 19.93 -20.55
C LYS A 129 -5.73 21.38 -20.11
N LEU A 130 -4.90 22.27 -20.64
CA LEU A 130 -4.99 23.71 -20.39
C LEU A 130 -5.33 24.45 -21.68
N THR A 131 -6.09 25.54 -21.57
CA THR A 131 -6.25 26.51 -22.65
C THR A 131 -4.96 27.32 -22.82
N ASN A 132 -4.85 28.11 -23.90
CA ASN A 132 -3.73 29.04 -24.10
C ASN A 132 -3.56 30.05 -22.96
N SER A 133 -4.65 30.43 -22.29
CA SER A 133 -4.63 31.30 -21.11
C SER A 133 -4.29 30.56 -19.80
N GLY A 134 -4.01 29.26 -19.84
CA GLY A 134 -3.74 28.43 -18.67
C GLY A 134 -4.98 28.12 -17.82
N ALA A 135 -6.18 28.37 -18.33
CA ALA A 135 -7.42 27.91 -17.72
C ALA A 135 -7.60 26.40 -17.97
N TYR A 136 -8.38 25.73 -17.13
CA TYR A 136 -8.71 24.32 -17.33
C TYR A 136 -9.53 24.14 -18.60
N ALA A 137 -9.00 23.38 -19.56
CA ALA A 137 -9.69 23.10 -20.79
C ALA A 137 -10.82 22.09 -20.60
N LYS A 138 -11.87 22.22 -21.40
CA LYS A 138 -12.87 21.16 -21.59
C LYS A 138 -12.27 20.05 -22.47
N ALA A 139 -12.83 18.84 -22.44
CA ALA A 139 -12.24 17.62 -23.02
C ALA A 139 -11.74 17.70 -24.48
N LYS A 140 -12.18 18.69 -25.27
CA LYS A 140 -11.90 18.84 -26.70
C LYS A 140 -10.56 19.54 -27.04
N ASP A 141 -9.86 20.14 -26.08
CA ASP A 141 -8.54 20.74 -26.37
C ASP A 141 -7.41 19.69 -26.42
N THR A 142 -6.35 19.97 -27.17
CA THR A 142 -5.42 18.93 -27.68
C THR A 142 -4.05 18.87 -26.99
N SER A 143 -3.71 19.77 -26.07
CA SER A 143 -2.39 19.74 -25.41
C SER A 143 -2.46 19.33 -23.94
N TRP A 144 -1.84 18.19 -23.60
CA TRP A 144 -1.66 17.74 -22.23
C TRP A 144 -0.51 18.50 -21.58
N ILE A 145 -0.76 19.08 -20.41
CA ILE A 145 0.27 19.71 -19.59
C ILE A 145 0.25 19.09 -18.21
N ILE A 146 1.45 18.78 -17.75
CA ILE A 146 1.72 18.27 -16.43
C ILE A 146 1.68 19.44 -15.44
N ILE A 147 0.71 19.40 -14.52
CA ILE A 147 0.57 20.40 -13.47
C ILE A 147 0.51 19.74 -12.09
N ASP A 148 0.96 20.48 -11.08
CA ASP A 148 0.71 20.13 -9.70
C ASP A 148 -0.67 20.66 -9.27
N ARG A 149 -1.68 19.78 -9.30
CA ARG A 149 -3.07 20.16 -9.02
C ARG A 149 -3.36 20.23 -7.52
N ARG A 150 -2.67 19.45 -6.70
CA ARG A 150 -2.98 19.37 -5.25
C ARG A 150 -2.32 20.50 -4.46
N ASN A 151 -1.32 21.15 -5.04
CA ASN A 151 -0.64 22.28 -4.42
C ASN A 151 -1.33 23.62 -4.72
N ILE A 152 -2.58 23.75 -4.26
CA ILE A 152 -3.34 25.01 -4.30
C ILE A 152 -2.52 26.17 -3.69
N PRO A 153 -1.84 26.02 -2.53
CA PRO A 153 -1.06 27.11 -1.94
C PRO A 153 0.06 27.61 -2.84
N THR A 154 0.82 26.73 -3.51
CA THR A 154 1.87 27.17 -4.44
C THR A 154 1.29 27.93 -5.61
N ARG A 155 0.13 27.54 -6.15
CA ARG A 155 -0.50 28.28 -7.25
C ARG A 155 -1.03 29.63 -6.81
N LEU A 156 -1.71 29.69 -5.67
CA LEU A 156 -2.18 30.96 -5.12
C LEU A 156 -1.01 31.89 -4.80
N LEU A 157 0.07 31.37 -4.22
CA LEU A 157 1.24 32.17 -3.86
C LEU A 157 2.06 32.59 -5.09
N MET A 158 2.41 31.65 -5.98
CA MET A 158 3.30 31.90 -7.12
C MET A 158 2.58 32.53 -8.31
N ARG A 159 1.29 32.25 -8.49
CA ARG A 159 0.49 32.76 -9.63
C ARG A 159 -0.56 33.79 -9.25
N GLY A 160 -0.89 33.95 -7.97
CA GLY A 160 -1.93 34.88 -7.51
C GLY A 160 -3.36 34.37 -7.72
N ALA A 161 -3.52 33.20 -8.34
CA ALA A 161 -4.81 32.59 -8.61
C ALA A 161 -4.65 31.07 -8.78
N ASN A 162 -5.76 30.34 -8.65
CA ASN A 162 -5.81 28.90 -8.87
C ASN A 162 -5.87 28.53 -10.36
N ILE A 163 -4.87 28.97 -11.13
CA ILE A 163 -4.75 28.80 -12.58
C ILE A 163 -3.52 27.97 -12.95
N GLY A 164 -3.46 27.43 -14.16
CA GLY A 164 -2.29 26.73 -14.72
C GLY A 164 -1.18 27.68 -15.17
N CYS A 165 -0.09 27.12 -15.71
CA CYS A 165 0.91 27.88 -16.46
C CYS A 165 0.41 28.23 -17.87
N LEU A 166 1.14 29.07 -18.60
CA LEU A 166 0.89 29.38 -20.00
C LEU A 166 1.20 28.15 -20.87
N ALA A 167 0.16 27.63 -21.53
CA ALA A 167 0.25 26.36 -22.27
C ALA A 167 1.01 26.45 -23.60
N ASN A 168 1.08 27.65 -24.17
CA ASN A 168 1.64 27.95 -25.47
C ASN A 168 2.96 28.74 -25.41
N GLU A 169 3.45 29.05 -24.20
CA GLU A 169 4.67 29.80 -24.01
C GLU A 169 5.69 28.98 -23.21
N LYS A 170 6.94 28.88 -23.72
CA LYS A 170 8.04 28.26 -22.97
C LYS A 170 8.39 29.10 -21.73
N ALA A 171 8.76 28.44 -20.64
CA ALA A 171 9.22 29.09 -19.42
C ALA A 171 10.46 29.96 -19.72
N LYS A 172 10.51 31.14 -19.09
CA LYS A 172 11.63 32.07 -19.21
C LYS A 172 12.37 32.15 -17.89
N TYR A 173 13.68 32.41 -17.97
CA TYR A 173 14.55 32.55 -16.82
C TYR A 173 15.37 33.83 -16.96
N ASN A 174 15.67 34.51 -15.85
CA ASN A 174 16.61 35.62 -15.89
C ASN A 174 18.07 35.11 -15.89
N THR A 175 19.03 36.04 -15.95
CA THR A 175 20.47 35.74 -15.95
C THR A 175 20.93 35.01 -14.69
N SER A 176 20.23 35.17 -13.57
CA SER A 176 20.45 34.44 -12.32
C SER A 176 19.78 33.06 -12.29
N GLY A 177 19.12 32.63 -13.37
CA GLY A 177 18.43 31.35 -13.47
C GLY A 177 17.08 31.30 -12.74
N GLN A 178 16.53 32.44 -12.32
CA GLN A 178 15.23 32.50 -11.64
C GLN A 178 14.09 32.42 -12.65
N LEU A 179 13.07 31.62 -12.32
CA LEU A 179 11.86 31.49 -13.14
C LEU A 179 11.10 32.81 -13.24
N LEU A 180 10.79 33.22 -14.46
CA LEU A 180 10.03 34.42 -14.78
C LEU A 180 8.54 34.09 -15.03
N CYS A 181 7.67 34.92 -14.45
CA CYS A 181 6.23 34.86 -14.60
C CYS A 181 5.75 36.10 -15.37
N LYS A 182 4.88 35.87 -16.36
CA LYS A 182 4.21 36.91 -17.14
C LYS A 182 3.04 37.47 -16.34
N LEU A 183 2.97 38.79 -16.18
CA LEU A 183 1.81 39.43 -15.55
C LEU A 183 0.60 39.36 -16.49
N GLN A 184 -0.55 38.92 -15.98
CA GLN A 184 -1.76 38.76 -16.77
C GLN A 184 -2.17 40.08 -17.44
N GLY A 185 -2.54 40.02 -18.71
CA GLY A 185 -2.93 41.20 -19.49
C GLY A 185 -1.77 42.08 -19.98
N THR A 186 -0.52 41.68 -19.73
CA THR A 186 0.67 42.44 -20.15
C THR A 186 1.70 41.54 -20.85
N ASN A 187 2.74 42.14 -21.43
CA ASN A 187 3.94 41.42 -21.90
C ASN A 187 5.13 41.55 -20.94
N THR A 188 4.86 41.94 -19.69
CA THR A 188 5.88 42.15 -18.67
C THR A 188 6.17 40.86 -17.91
N TYR A 189 7.45 40.55 -17.75
CA TYR A 189 7.92 39.40 -16.98
C TYR A 189 8.63 39.88 -15.72
N LYS A 190 8.36 39.21 -14.61
CA LYS A 190 9.06 39.42 -13.33
C LYS A 190 9.41 38.07 -12.72
N PRO A 191 10.45 37.97 -11.88
CA PRO A 191 10.72 36.74 -11.15
C PRO A 191 9.47 36.29 -10.38
N CYS A 192 9.05 35.04 -10.59
CA CYS A 192 7.83 34.51 -9.96
C CYS A 192 7.90 34.63 -8.43
N ILE A 193 9.11 34.53 -7.88
CA ILE A 193 9.37 34.68 -6.46
C ILE A 193 9.11 36.09 -5.95
N ASP A 194 9.41 37.12 -6.73
CA ASP A 194 9.20 38.51 -6.30
C ASP A 194 7.70 38.84 -6.31
N LEU A 195 6.97 38.32 -7.30
CA LEU A 195 5.51 38.43 -7.33
C LEU A 195 4.83 37.72 -6.16
N ALA A 196 5.39 36.59 -5.70
CA ALA A 196 4.91 35.92 -4.49
C ALA A 196 5.09 36.79 -3.23
N LYS A 197 6.18 37.56 -3.14
CA LYS A 197 6.40 38.52 -2.05
C LYS A 197 5.41 39.69 -2.13
N ASP A 198 5.23 40.28 -3.31
CA ASP A 198 4.30 41.40 -3.52
C ASP A 198 2.87 41.05 -3.06
N ARG A 199 2.44 39.81 -3.31
CA ARG A 199 1.14 39.28 -2.86
C ARG A 199 1.04 39.09 -1.36
N SER A 200 2.12 38.64 -0.74
CA SER A 200 2.20 38.51 0.72
C SER A 200 2.09 39.88 1.40
N GLY A 201 2.47 40.96 0.69
CA GLY A 201 2.26 42.35 1.09
C GLY A 201 0.89 42.95 0.70
N GLY A 202 -0.04 42.16 0.17
CA GLY A 202 -1.41 42.60 -0.16
C GLY A 202 -1.66 42.93 -1.64
N THR A 203 -0.65 42.85 -2.51
CA THR A 203 -0.82 43.19 -3.94
C THR A 203 -1.49 42.04 -4.70
N GLN A 204 -2.68 42.26 -5.26
CA GLN A 204 -3.38 41.25 -6.06
C GLN A 204 -2.90 41.28 -7.52
N VAL A 205 -1.82 40.56 -7.82
CA VAL A 205 -1.33 40.40 -9.20
C VAL A 205 -1.43 38.95 -9.63
N ILE A 206 -2.09 38.69 -10.76
CA ILE A 206 -2.10 37.37 -11.38
C ILE A 206 -0.91 37.28 -12.35
N ALA A 207 -0.12 36.21 -12.24
CA ALA A 207 1.00 35.97 -13.14
C ALA A 207 1.20 34.48 -13.40
N GLN A 208 1.67 34.12 -14.59
CA GLN A 208 1.83 32.72 -14.98
C GLN A 208 3.21 32.52 -15.58
N GLU A 209 3.88 31.45 -15.17
CA GLU A 209 5.08 30.96 -15.85
C GLU A 209 4.70 30.23 -17.14
N GLY A 210 5.68 29.99 -18.02
CA GLY A 210 5.53 29.10 -19.18
C GLY A 210 5.75 27.62 -18.86
N TYR A 211 5.74 26.77 -19.89
CA TYR A 211 6.05 25.35 -19.77
C TYR A 211 7.51 25.02 -20.08
N VAL A 212 7.98 23.89 -19.55
CA VAL A 212 9.27 23.26 -19.86
C VAL A 212 8.98 21.87 -20.42
N GLU A 213 9.77 21.44 -21.40
CA GLU A 213 9.71 20.07 -21.90
C GLU A 213 10.60 19.19 -21.03
N VAL A 214 10.02 18.18 -20.39
CA VAL A 214 10.70 17.30 -19.45
C VAL A 214 10.43 15.86 -19.84
N HIS A 215 11.45 15.01 -19.77
CA HIS A 215 11.27 13.56 -19.80
C HIS A 215 11.12 13.05 -18.36
N PRO A 216 9.94 12.58 -17.93
CA PRO A 216 9.73 12.11 -16.56
C PRO A 216 10.40 10.76 -16.32
N PHE A 217 10.92 10.54 -15.12
CA PHE A 217 11.61 9.28 -14.75
C PHE A 217 10.77 8.00 -14.89
N TRP A 218 9.44 8.13 -14.96
CA TRP A 218 8.50 7.00 -15.09
C TRP A 218 8.11 6.70 -16.55
N ASP A 219 8.67 7.43 -17.51
CA ASP A 219 8.41 7.21 -18.93
C ASP A 219 9.49 6.29 -19.52
N GLU A 220 9.06 5.21 -20.19
CA GLU A 220 9.99 4.25 -20.83
C GLU A 220 10.59 4.82 -22.13
N ASP A 221 9.87 5.69 -22.82
CA ASP A 221 10.32 6.27 -24.08
C ASP A 221 11.18 7.51 -23.80
N SER A 222 12.50 7.32 -23.84
CA SER A 222 13.49 8.38 -23.59
C SER A 222 13.43 9.55 -24.56
N THR A 223 12.77 9.39 -25.71
CA THR A 223 12.58 10.45 -26.70
C THR A 223 11.31 11.26 -26.45
N ARG A 224 10.37 10.72 -25.68
CA ARG A 224 9.11 11.39 -25.36
C ARG A 224 9.31 12.40 -24.23
N THR A 225 9.06 13.66 -24.57
CA THR A 225 9.01 14.76 -23.60
C THR A 225 7.58 15.21 -23.36
N TRP A 226 7.34 15.68 -22.14
CA TRP A 226 6.05 16.21 -21.70
C TRP A 226 6.17 17.69 -21.37
N ARG A 227 5.14 18.46 -21.70
CA ARG A 227 5.05 19.85 -21.25
C ARG A 227 4.69 19.88 -19.78
N VAL A 228 5.53 20.48 -18.97
CA VAL A 228 5.37 20.63 -17.53
C VAL A 228 5.39 22.10 -17.18
N CYS A 229 4.53 22.56 -16.27
CA CYS A 229 4.61 23.94 -15.81
C CYS A 229 6.01 24.25 -15.23
N GLY A 230 6.58 25.41 -15.59
CA GLY A 230 7.94 25.77 -15.23
C GLY A 230 8.23 25.73 -13.73
N GLN A 231 7.25 26.04 -12.88
CA GLN A 231 7.38 25.91 -11.42
C GLN A 231 7.52 24.45 -10.97
N VAL A 232 6.79 23.54 -11.60
CA VAL A 232 6.83 22.10 -11.30
C VAL A 232 8.13 21.49 -11.82
N ALA A 233 8.59 21.91 -12.99
CA ALA A 233 9.87 21.49 -13.58
C ALA A 233 11.09 22.27 -13.04
N TYR A 234 10.93 23.07 -11.99
CA TYR A 234 12.00 23.97 -11.54
C TYR A 234 13.13 23.19 -10.88
N THR A 235 14.34 23.26 -11.45
CA THR A 235 15.54 22.53 -11.03
C THR A 235 16.64 23.43 -10.46
N HIS A 236 16.35 24.71 -10.22
CA HIS A 236 17.36 25.64 -9.73
C HIS A 236 17.82 25.24 -8.32
N LYS A 237 19.13 25.00 -8.16
CA LYS A 237 19.72 24.34 -6.97
C LYS A 237 19.51 25.09 -5.67
N ASN A 238 19.56 26.42 -5.67
CA ASN A 238 19.47 27.24 -4.47
C ASN A 238 18.58 28.46 -4.71
N ILE A 239 17.45 28.53 -4.01
CA ILE A 239 16.54 29.68 -4.11
C ILE A 239 16.72 30.54 -2.87
N THR A 240 17.07 31.81 -3.04
CA THR A 240 17.18 32.76 -1.91
C THR A 240 15.94 33.65 -1.84
N ILE A 241 15.35 33.74 -0.64
CA ILE A 241 14.13 34.51 -0.36
C ILE A 241 14.34 35.27 0.95
N GLY A 242 14.46 36.59 0.85
CA GLY A 242 14.90 37.40 1.98
C GLY A 242 16.28 36.95 2.44
N LYS A 243 16.41 36.57 3.71
CA LYS A 243 17.67 36.07 4.30
C LYS A 243 17.81 34.54 4.25
N ALA A 244 16.81 33.81 3.76
CA ALA A 244 16.81 32.35 3.74
C ALA A 244 17.20 31.79 2.37
N THR A 245 18.06 30.77 2.34
CA THR A 245 18.40 30.01 1.13
C THR A 245 17.84 28.60 1.23
N TYR A 246 17.06 28.22 0.23
CA TYR A 246 16.45 26.90 0.09
C TYR A 246 17.26 26.11 -0.93
N ASN A 247 17.99 25.11 -0.48
CA ASN A 247 18.58 24.11 -1.37
C ASN A 247 17.43 23.29 -1.96
N CYS A 248 17.31 23.20 -3.28
CA CYS A 248 16.30 22.42 -4.00
C CYS A 248 16.88 21.16 -4.64
N ASP A 249 18.12 20.75 -4.36
CA ASP A 249 18.73 19.52 -4.89
C ASP A 249 18.43 18.27 -4.04
N LEU A 250 17.79 18.44 -2.88
CA LEU A 250 17.48 17.36 -1.96
C LEU A 250 16.01 16.98 -2.07
N SER A 251 15.70 15.69 -1.95
CA SER A 251 14.32 15.19 -1.83
C SER A 251 13.58 15.81 -0.63
N LYS A 252 14.31 16.18 0.43
CA LYS A 252 13.81 16.96 1.59
C LYS A 252 13.33 18.36 1.23
N SER A 253 13.67 18.87 0.05
CA SER A 253 13.40 20.25 -0.34
C SER A 253 12.05 20.43 -0.99
N SER A 254 11.46 19.35 -1.53
CA SER A 254 10.04 19.27 -1.83
C SER A 254 9.18 19.03 -0.58
N HIS A 255 9.79 18.59 0.54
CA HIS A 255 9.08 18.13 1.74
C HIS A 255 9.81 18.46 3.06
N ASP A 256 9.55 19.64 3.64
CA ASP A 256 9.92 19.92 5.03
C ASP A 256 8.68 19.84 5.95
N ARG A 257 8.50 18.68 6.59
CA ARG A 257 7.54 18.45 7.70
C ARG A 257 6.07 18.78 7.40
N GLY A 258 5.63 18.60 6.16
CA GLY A 258 4.26 18.93 5.75
C GLY A 258 3.92 20.43 5.88
N ARG A 259 4.91 21.29 6.17
CA ARG A 259 4.75 22.74 6.18
C ARG A 259 5.07 23.27 4.79
N TYR A 260 4.14 24.04 4.24
CA TYR A 260 4.20 24.71 2.94
C TYR A 260 5.28 25.80 2.83
N ASN A 261 6.40 25.71 3.56
CA ASN A 261 7.39 26.78 3.62
C ASN A 261 8.46 26.72 2.50
N ARG A 262 8.45 25.68 1.65
CA ARG A 262 9.36 25.52 0.49
C ARG A 262 8.64 25.38 -0.85
N VAL A 263 7.49 26.03 -1.01
CA VAL A 263 6.69 26.19 -2.25
C VAL A 263 7.47 26.65 -3.49
N TYR A 264 8.74 27.00 -3.31
CA TYR A 264 9.62 27.56 -4.32
C TYR A 264 10.40 26.49 -5.09
N CYS A 265 10.62 25.29 -4.52
CA CYS A 265 11.27 24.20 -5.23
C CYS A 265 10.28 23.44 -6.13
N GLY A 266 10.76 22.92 -7.26
CA GLY A 266 10.00 22.04 -8.15
C GLY A 266 10.13 20.56 -7.77
N CYS A 267 9.74 19.70 -8.71
CA CYS A 267 9.79 18.24 -8.61
C CYS A 267 11.18 17.62 -8.82
N GLY A 268 12.21 18.46 -8.90
CA GLY A 268 13.57 18.06 -9.21
C GLY A 268 13.79 17.69 -10.67
N PRO A 269 15.04 17.37 -11.02
CA PRO A 269 15.39 16.85 -12.34
C PRO A 269 14.48 15.69 -12.74
N GLU A 270 13.95 15.71 -13.96
CA GLU A 270 13.09 14.65 -14.52
C GLU A 270 11.87 14.30 -13.64
N LEU A 271 11.43 15.25 -12.81
CA LEU A 271 10.30 15.10 -11.88
C LEU A 271 10.50 14.04 -10.78
N LYS A 272 11.76 13.67 -10.48
CA LYS A 272 12.14 12.56 -9.61
C LYS A 272 11.62 12.60 -8.17
N TRP A 273 11.11 13.73 -7.68
CA TRP A 273 10.57 13.84 -6.32
C TRP A 273 9.05 13.87 -6.27
N CYS A 274 8.38 13.76 -7.41
CA CYS A 274 6.94 13.92 -7.50
C CYS A 274 6.22 12.62 -7.82
N VAL A 275 4.96 12.58 -7.40
CA VAL A 275 4.13 11.39 -7.49
C VAL A 275 3.11 11.60 -8.60
N ARG A 276 3.15 10.74 -9.62
CA ARG A 276 2.15 10.73 -10.70
C ARG A 276 0.79 10.26 -10.17
N ALA A 277 -0.24 11.03 -10.50
CA ALA A 277 -1.62 10.64 -10.31
C ALA A 277 -2.03 9.54 -11.29
N GLY A 278 -2.93 8.64 -10.84
CA GLY A 278 -3.51 7.60 -11.68
C GLY A 278 -4.68 8.10 -12.54
N GLU A 279 -5.33 7.16 -13.23
CA GLU A 279 -6.41 7.37 -14.20
C GLU A 279 -7.45 8.39 -13.75
N ALA A 280 -8.05 8.20 -12.56
CA ALA A 280 -9.16 9.01 -12.06
C ALA A 280 -8.87 10.52 -11.99
N ASN A 281 -7.59 10.94 -11.97
CA ASN A 281 -7.21 12.35 -11.93
C ASN A 281 -6.35 12.80 -13.12
N SER A 282 -5.92 11.89 -13.99
CA SER A 282 -5.09 12.18 -15.16
C SER A 282 -5.84 12.05 -16.49
N GLY A 283 -6.98 11.35 -16.51
CA GLY A 283 -7.72 11.07 -17.75
C GLY A 283 -6.99 10.11 -18.71
N ILE A 284 -5.92 9.44 -18.23
CA ILE A 284 -5.15 8.45 -18.98
C ILE A 284 -5.52 7.07 -18.42
N SER A 285 -6.29 6.30 -19.17
CA SER A 285 -6.97 5.09 -18.69
C SER A 285 -6.07 3.91 -18.33
N THR A 286 -4.80 3.94 -18.73
CA THR A 286 -3.86 2.84 -18.51
C THR A 286 -2.98 3.04 -17.27
N TRP A 287 -3.09 4.18 -16.57
CA TRP A 287 -2.14 4.54 -15.53
C TRP A 287 -2.68 4.29 -14.13
N LYS A 288 -2.00 3.38 -13.42
CA LYS A 288 -2.13 3.26 -11.97
C LYS A 288 -1.52 4.48 -11.29
N THR A 289 -2.02 4.80 -10.10
CA THR A 289 -1.32 5.78 -9.25
C THR A 289 0.04 5.20 -8.85
N MET A 290 1.09 6.03 -8.76
CA MET A 290 2.39 5.53 -8.28
C MET A 290 2.29 4.92 -6.88
N ARG A 291 1.40 5.46 -6.03
CA ARG A 291 1.10 4.88 -4.72
C ARG A 291 0.65 3.43 -4.84
N THR A 292 -0.26 3.13 -5.77
CA THR A 292 -0.73 1.76 -6.03
C THR A 292 0.42 0.89 -6.53
N GLU A 293 1.21 1.37 -7.48
CA GLU A 293 2.37 0.63 -8.03
C GLU A 293 3.40 0.29 -6.94
N ILE A 294 3.67 1.23 -6.04
CA ILE A 294 4.58 1.03 -4.91
C ILE A 294 3.99 0.02 -3.91
N LEU A 295 2.72 0.16 -3.52
CA LEU A 295 2.07 -0.77 -2.58
C LEU A 295 2.01 -2.21 -3.13
N GLU A 296 1.66 -2.35 -4.41
CA GLU A 296 1.69 -3.66 -5.10
C GLU A 296 3.11 -4.23 -5.09
N SER A 297 4.12 -3.40 -5.35
CA SER A 297 5.52 -3.83 -5.32
C SER A 297 6.00 -4.23 -3.91
N MET A 298 5.57 -3.54 -2.85
CA MET A 298 5.88 -3.92 -1.46
C MET A 298 5.29 -5.29 -1.11
N MET A 299 4.05 -5.56 -1.52
CA MET A 299 3.44 -6.87 -1.32
C MET A 299 4.18 -7.93 -2.13
N GLU A 300 4.40 -7.69 -3.42
CA GLU A 300 5.10 -8.62 -4.31
C GLU A 300 6.51 -8.95 -3.81
N GLN A 301 7.22 -7.99 -3.24
CA GLN A 301 8.52 -8.22 -2.58
C GLN A 301 8.41 -9.23 -1.43
N SER A 302 7.37 -9.12 -0.59
CA SER A 302 7.12 -10.08 0.49
C SER A 302 6.81 -11.47 -0.04
N LEU A 303 6.01 -11.57 -1.10
CA LEU A 303 5.66 -12.85 -1.73
C LEU A 303 6.85 -13.50 -2.41
N ARG A 304 7.74 -12.73 -3.04
CA ARG A 304 9.00 -13.24 -3.62
C ARG A 304 9.95 -13.82 -2.59
N PHE A 305 9.90 -13.30 -1.37
CA PHE A 305 10.65 -13.88 -0.26
C PHE A 305 10.15 -15.30 0.04
N ILE A 306 8.83 -15.51 0.02
CA ILE A 306 8.19 -16.81 0.21
C ILE A 306 8.51 -17.74 -0.97
N ASP A 307 8.45 -17.23 -2.19
CA ASP A 307 8.81 -17.99 -3.40
C ASP A 307 10.24 -18.53 -3.30
N ASP A 308 11.20 -17.69 -2.92
CA ASP A 308 12.61 -18.08 -2.77
C ASP A 308 12.81 -19.17 -1.71
N VAL A 309 12.00 -19.20 -0.65
CA VAL A 309 12.04 -20.27 0.35
C VAL A 309 11.46 -21.57 -0.20
N ILE A 310 10.33 -21.51 -0.90
CA ILE A 310 9.63 -22.70 -1.41
C ILE A 310 10.36 -23.30 -2.60
N GLU A 311 10.69 -22.49 -3.61
CA GLU A 311 11.27 -22.94 -4.88
C GLU A 311 12.68 -23.51 -4.70
N ASN A 312 13.40 -23.08 -3.66
CA ASN A 312 14.76 -23.54 -3.36
C ASN A 312 14.83 -24.45 -2.13
N ASP A 313 13.70 -24.95 -1.62
CA ASP A 313 13.63 -25.87 -0.48
C ASP A 313 14.43 -25.38 0.75
N LYS A 314 14.27 -24.09 1.09
CA LYS A 314 14.96 -23.49 2.24
C LYS A 314 14.20 -23.75 3.53
N PRO A 315 14.87 -23.66 4.70
CA PRO A 315 14.18 -23.71 5.98
C PRO A 315 13.06 -22.68 6.06
N TYR A 316 11.89 -23.07 6.57
CA TYR A 316 10.76 -22.15 6.76
C TYR A 316 11.13 -20.90 7.58
N THR A 317 12.07 -21.05 8.52
CA THR A 317 12.61 -19.95 9.32
C THR A 317 13.24 -18.84 8.48
N ASP A 318 13.69 -19.14 7.27
CA ASP A 318 14.29 -18.13 6.38
C ASP A 318 13.28 -17.06 6.01
N ILE A 319 11.97 -17.36 5.96
CA ILE A 319 10.90 -16.35 5.78
C ILE A 319 11.04 -15.22 6.81
N LEU A 320 11.51 -15.55 8.02
CA LEU A 320 11.65 -14.61 9.14
C LEU A 320 13.08 -14.13 9.36
N LEU A 321 14.08 -14.93 8.99
CA LEU A 321 15.49 -14.66 9.34
C LEU A 321 16.35 -14.29 8.13
N GLY A 322 15.89 -14.57 6.92
CA GLY A 322 16.67 -14.35 5.72
C GLY A 322 16.93 -12.87 5.45
N GLN A 323 18.06 -12.60 4.79
CA GLN A 323 18.54 -11.23 4.54
C GLN A 323 18.59 -10.87 3.06
N LYS A 324 18.24 -11.79 2.15
CA LYS A 324 18.20 -11.53 0.72
C LYS A 324 16.79 -11.12 0.33
N ALA A 325 16.63 -9.91 -0.19
CA ALA A 325 15.36 -9.42 -0.70
C ALA A 325 15.52 -8.96 -2.16
N GLU A 326 14.42 -8.64 -2.83
CA GLU A 326 14.44 -8.14 -4.20
C GLU A 326 13.79 -6.77 -4.31
N VAL A 327 14.21 -5.95 -5.27
CA VAL A 327 13.54 -4.70 -5.63
C VAL A 327 13.22 -4.66 -7.13
N ASN A 328 12.11 -4.03 -7.47
CA ASN A 328 11.75 -3.67 -8.85
C ASN A 328 11.89 -2.16 -9.08
N GLY A 329 11.49 -1.69 -10.26
CA GLY A 329 11.53 -0.26 -10.62
C GLY A 329 10.92 0.68 -9.57
N PRO A 330 9.63 0.50 -9.21
CA PRO A 330 8.97 1.31 -8.19
C PRO A 330 9.69 1.33 -6.84
N LEU A 331 10.07 0.17 -6.30
CA LEU A 331 10.78 0.11 -5.02
C LEU A 331 12.17 0.73 -5.12
N SER A 332 12.96 0.38 -6.14
CA SER A 332 14.28 0.95 -6.41
C SER A 332 14.25 2.48 -6.37
N HIS A 333 13.27 3.09 -7.04
CA HIS A 333 13.08 4.53 -7.02
C HIS A 333 12.79 5.06 -5.61
N VAL A 334 11.87 4.44 -4.86
CA VAL A 334 11.54 4.85 -3.48
C VAL A 334 12.77 4.76 -2.55
N TYR A 335 13.50 3.64 -2.58
CA TYR A 335 14.71 3.45 -1.78
C TYR A 335 15.80 4.48 -2.12
N ARG A 336 15.93 4.90 -3.39
CA ARG A 336 17.04 5.75 -3.84
C ARG A 336 16.72 7.25 -3.84
N GLU A 337 15.54 7.63 -4.32
CA GLU A 337 15.17 9.03 -4.60
C GLU A 337 14.27 9.63 -3.51
N SER A 338 13.44 8.81 -2.86
CA SER A 338 12.58 9.23 -1.75
C SER A 338 13.25 9.06 -0.37
N ALA A 339 14.47 8.51 -0.37
CA ALA A 339 15.35 8.40 0.78
C ALA A 339 15.46 9.72 1.55
N GLY A 340 15.17 9.68 2.85
CA GLY A 340 15.25 10.84 3.74
C GLY A 340 14.21 11.93 3.51
N THR A 341 13.23 11.76 2.61
CA THR A 341 12.07 12.66 2.59
C THR A 341 11.35 12.57 3.94
N LYS A 342 11.17 13.71 4.62
CA LYS A 342 10.38 13.74 5.86
C LYS A 342 8.90 13.72 5.51
N THR A 343 8.38 12.55 5.16
CA THR A 343 6.94 12.36 4.96
C THR A 343 6.29 11.88 6.26
N ARG A 344 5.03 11.40 6.21
CA ARG A 344 4.43 10.68 7.35
C ARG A 344 5.13 9.33 7.60
N ILE A 345 5.88 8.87 6.60
CA ILE A 345 6.69 7.66 6.61
C ILE A 345 8.14 8.07 6.43
N ASP A 346 8.99 7.72 7.39
CA ASP A 346 10.43 7.89 7.24
C ASP A 346 11.00 6.74 6.39
N ILE A 347 11.67 7.13 5.31
CA ILE A 347 12.34 6.24 4.34
C ILE A 347 13.84 6.35 4.60
N ALA A 348 14.53 5.21 4.67
CA ALA A 348 15.97 5.17 4.90
C ALA A 348 16.71 5.96 3.86
N SER A 349 17.82 6.50 4.31
CA SER A 349 18.85 7.03 3.45
C SER A 349 19.54 5.92 2.65
N SER A 350 20.09 6.31 1.49
CA SER A 350 20.98 5.44 0.71
C SER A 350 22.23 4.98 1.47
N LYS A 351 22.55 5.60 2.62
CA LYS A 351 23.62 5.18 3.52
C LYS A 351 23.22 3.98 4.39
N GLU A 352 21.93 3.84 4.70
CA GLU A 352 21.40 2.76 5.53
C GLU A 352 21.06 1.52 4.71
N VAL A 353 20.54 1.71 3.48
CA VAL A 353 20.29 0.61 2.54
C VAL A 353 20.68 1.02 1.13
N THR A 354 21.52 0.19 0.49
CA THR A 354 21.85 0.30 -0.93
C THR A 354 21.07 -0.74 -1.71
N VAL A 355 20.33 -0.31 -2.73
CA VAL A 355 19.58 -1.20 -3.61
C VAL A 355 20.01 -1.01 -5.07
N PRO A 356 19.90 -2.04 -5.93
CA PRO A 356 20.13 -1.93 -7.37
C PRO A 356 19.26 -0.85 -8.01
N SER A 357 19.85 -0.12 -8.96
CA SER A 357 19.09 0.83 -9.78
C SER A 357 18.29 0.08 -10.85
N VAL A 358 16.97 0.06 -10.67
CA VAL A 358 16.00 -0.41 -11.67
C VAL A 358 15.16 0.79 -12.11
N PRO A 359 15.04 1.07 -13.43
CA PRO A 359 14.19 2.15 -13.91
C PRO A 359 12.74 1.98 -13.48
N TYR A 360 12.07 3.07 -13.11
CA TYR A 360 10.73 3.01 -12.51
C TYR A 360 9.70 2.29 -13.40
N TYR A 361 9.75 2.54 -14.71
CA TYR A 361 8.85 1.93 -15.71
C TYR A 361 9.07 0.42 -15.93
N ARG A 362 9.95 -0.24 -15.16
CA ARG A 362 10.20 -1.69 -15.22
C ARG A 362 9.67 -2.42 -13.96
N PRO A 363 8.35 -2.45 -13.71
CA PRO A 363 7.78 -3.02 -12.48
C PRO A 363 7.91 -4.55 -12.38
N LYS A 364 8.19 -5.23 -13.50
CA LYS A 364 8.35 -6.70 -13.57
C LYS A 364 9.81 -7.16 -13.50
N VAL A 365 10.77 -6.23 -13.53
CA VAL A 365 12.19 -6.57 -13.44
C VAL A 365 12.61 -6.51 -11.99
N TRP A 366 12.96 -7.66 -11.42
CA TRP A 366 13.39 -7.79 -10.03
C TRP A 366 14.90 -8.00 -9.95
N LYS A 367 15.53 -7.37 -8.97
CA LYS A 367 16.97 -7.49 -8.69
C LYS A 367 17.17 -7.73 -7.21
N SER A 368 17.94 -8.76 -6.88
CA SER A 368 18.26 -9.08 -5.49
C SER A 368 19.19 -8.03 -4.87
N PHE A 369 19.07 -7.83 -3.57
CA PHE A 369 19.97 -7.06 -2.73
C PHE A 369 20.03 -7.68 -1.34
N THR A 370 21.08 -7.37 -0.60
CA THR A 370 21.22 -7.77 0.81
C THR A 370 20.63 -6.70 1.70
N MET A 371 19.65 -7.07 2.51
CA MET A 371 19.08 -6.22 3.54
C MET A 371 20.12 -5.92 4.63
N PRO A 372 20.02 -4.76 5.33
CA PRO A 372 20.99 -4.36 6.34
C PRO A 372 21.03 -5.35 7.52
N ALA A 373 22.10 -5.30 8.32
CA ALA A 373 22.40 -6.26 9.40
C ALA A 373 21.34 -6.42 10.52
N ARG A 374 20.29 -5.59 10.53
CA ARG A 374 19.16 -5.66 11.47
C ARG A 374 17.87 -6.16 10.84
N SER A 375 17.88 -6.48 9.55
CA SER A 375 16.71 -7.01 8.89
C SER A 375 16.48 -8.48 9.24
N ALA A 376 15.20 -8.83 9.32
CA ALA A 376 14.69 -10.16 9.62
C ALA A 376 13.56 -10.45 8.62
N GLY A 377 13.91 -11.07 7.49
CA GLY A 377 12.97 -11.53 6.47
C GLY A 377 11.80 -10.59 6.19
N ILE A 378 10.60 -11.16 6.07
CA ILE A 378 9.37 -10.41 5.81
C ILE A 378 8.98 -9.46 6.95
N LEU A 379 9.43 -9.72 8.18
CA LEU A 379 9.12 -8.93 9.38
C LEU A 379 9.68 -7.51 9.31
N THR A 380 10.72 -7.31 8.49
CA THR A 380 11.38 -6.01 8.31
C THR A 380 11.25 -5.46 6.89
N LEU A 381 10.43 -6.09 6.05
CA LEU A 381 10.10 -5.59 4.73
C LEU A 381 9.06 -4.45 4.81
N PRO A 382 9.11 -3.52 3.84
CA PRO A 382 8.19 -2.39 3.72
C PRO A 382 6.74 -2.69 4.06
N PHE A 383 6.22 -3.77 3.49
CA PHE A 383 4.82 -4.13 3.59
C PHE A 383 4.41 -4.40 5.03
N PHE A 384 5.18 -5.23 5.74
CA PHE A 384 4.89 -5.62 7.11
C PHE A 384 5.01 -4.44 8.06
N THR A 385 6.12 -3.70 7.99
CA THR A 385 6.41 -2.59 8.91
C THR A 385 5.45 -1.41 8.77
N LEU A 386 4.90 -1.19 7.57
CA LEU A 386 3.93 -0.13 7.31
C LEU A 386 2.50 -0.56 7.62
N LYS A 387 2.13 -1.80 7.31
CA LYS A 387 0.79 -2.30 7.64
C LYS A 387 0.60 -2.42 9.14
N TYR A 388 1.61 -2.94 9.83
CA TYR A 388 1.64 -3.05 11.28
C TYR A 388 2.49 -1.90 11.81
N ALA A 389 1.91 -0.70 11.80
CA ALA A 389 2.68 0.53 12.00
C ALA A 389 3.19 0.72 13.44
N THR A 390 2.55 0.08 14.44
CA THR A 390 2.92 0.20 15.86
C THR A 390 3.70 -1.03 16.32
N ASN A 391 4.52 -0.85 17.36
CA ASN A 391 5.32 -1.94 17.92
C ASN A 391 4.46 -3.13 18.38
N ARG A 392 3.37 -2.85 19.10
CA ARG A 392 2.41 -3.88 19.54
C ARG A 392 1.68 -4.51 18.35
N GLY A 393 1.38 -3.75 17.29
CA GLY A 393 0.75 -4.27 16.08
C GLY A 393 1.65 -5.26 15.34
N ARG A 394 2.95 -4.97 15.24
CA ARG A 394 3.96 -5.86 14.65
C ARG A 394 4.08 -7.15 15.44
N LEU A 395 4.20 -7.02 16.77
CA LEU A 395 4.26 -8.16 17.67
C LEU A 395 3.02 -9.04 17.58
N HIS A 396 1.82 -8.43 17.68
CA HIS A 396 0.56 -9.14 17.59
C HIS A 396 0.46 -9.93 16.28
N ARG A 397 0.86 -9.33 15.15
CA ARG A 397 0.87 -10.06 13.88
C ARG A 397 1.89 -11.19 13.88
N TYR A 398 3.10 -10.95 14.38
CA TYR A 398 4.12 -11.98 14.46
C TYR A 398 3.64 -13.22 15.24
N HIS A 399 3.09 -13.02 16.44
CA HIS A 399 2.52 -14.07 17.27
C HIS A 399 1.39 -14.83 16.57
N ASN A 400 0.43 -14.09 16.03
CA ASN A 400 -0.74 -14.67 15.37
C ASN A 400 -0.37 -15.47 14.11
N ALA A 401 0.49 -14.91 13.27
CA ALA A 401 0.77 -15.44 11.94
C ALA A 401 1.85 -16.54 11.93
N PHE A 402 2.83 -16.47 12.83
CA PHE A 402 4.00 -17.38 12.78
C PHE A 402 4.14 -18.28 14.01
N LEU A 403 3.60 -17.88 15.16
CA LEU A 403 3.67 -18.68 16.39
C LEU A 403 2.34 -19.37 16.73
N CYS A 404 1.27 -19.08 15.99
CA CYS A 404 -0.10 -19.51 16.30
C CYS A 404 -0.52 -19.14 17.73
N GLN A 405 -0.01 -18.02 18.25
CA GLN A 405 -0.27 -17.52 19.59
C GLN A 405 -1.18 -16.30 19.55
N TYR A 406 -2.18 -16.30 20.44
CA TYR A 406 -3.12 -15.21 20.61
C TYR A 406 -2.99 -14.68 22.03
N PHE A 407 -3.03 -13.35 22.16
CA PHE A 407 -3.12 -12.73 23.47
C PHE A 407 -4.58 -12.79 23.93
N SER A 408 -4.90 -13.83 24.70
CA SER A 408 -6.23 -14.07 25.25
C SER A 408 -6.27 -13.77 26.75
N PRO A 409 -7.41 -13.30 27.28
CA PRO A 409 -7.63 -13.22 28.72
C PRO A 409 -7.40 -14.59 29.39
N PRO A 410 -7.01 -14.60 30.67
CA PRO A 410 -6.84 -15.85 31.39
C PRO A 410 -8.17 -16.62 31.48
N PRO A 411 -8.13 -17.96 31.58
CA PRO A 411 -9.31 -18.76 31.89
C PRO A 411 -9.97 -18.24 33.18
N GLY A 412 -11.28 -18.01 33.16
CA GLY A 412 -12.02 -17.42 34.29
C GLY A 412 -12.52 -15.99 34.06
N GLY A 413 -12.13 -15.35 32.95
CA GLY A 413 -12.63 -14.03 32.56
C GLY A 413 -11.85 -12.88 33.16
N LEU A 414 -12.34 -11.66 32.93
CA LEU A 414 -11.76 -10.45 33.52
C LEU A 414 -12.30 -10.26 34.95
N PRO A 415 -11.49 -9.70 35.87
CA PRO A 415 -11.95 -9.33 37.22
C PRO A 415 -13.08 -8.29 37.15
N ASP A 416 -13.82 -8.13 38.26
CA ASP A 416 -14.93 -7.17 38.35
C ASP A 416 -14.42 -5.74 38.07
N PRO A 417 -15.05 -4.97 37.15
CA PRO A 417 -14.56 -3.65 36.75
C PRO A 417 -14.52 -2.62 37.87
N THR A 418 -15.15 -2.90 39.02
CA THR A 418 -15.12 -2.04 40.22
C THR A 418 -13.95 -2.34 41.16
N ASP A 419 -13.19 -3.42 40.93
CA ASP A 419 -12.02 -3.76 41.75
C ASP A 419 -10.96 -2.65 41.67
N ALA A 420 -10.47 -2.21 42.84
CA ALA A 420 -9.48 -1.15 42.98
C ALA A 420 -8.19 -1.43 42.18
N CYS A 421 -7.87 -2.70 41.91
CA CYS A 421 -6.73 -3.08 41.07
C CYS A 421 -6.82 -2.55 39.62
N HIS A 422 -7.99 -2.15 39.14
CA HIS A 422 -8.15 -1.50 37.83
C HIS A 422 -7.53 -0.09 37.77
N ASN A 423 -7.28 0.53 38.92
CA ASN A 423 -6.66 1.85 39.02
C ASN A 423 -5.13 1.82 38.90
N GLU A 424 -4.51 0.63 38.88
CA GLU A 424 -3.06 0.48 38.71
C GLU A 424 -2.60 1.04 37.35
N PRO A 425 -1.80 2.12 37.28
CA PRO A 425 -1.40 2.73 36.01
C PRO A 425 -0.54 1.79 35.13
N ASP A 426 0.26 0.90 35.72
CA ASP A 426 1.09 -0.05 34.99
C ASP A 426 0.25 -1.25 34.51
N LEU A 427 0.05 -1.36 33.20
CA LEU A 427 -0.73 -2.45 32.60
C LEU A 427 -0.11 -3.84 32.83
N THR A 428 1.19 -3.92 33.13
CA THR A 428 1.87 -5.16 33.49
C THR A 428 1.57 -5.60 34.93
N GLN A 429 0.94 -4.74 35.73
CA GLN A 429 0.51 -5.03 37.10
C GLN A 429 -1.02 -4.99 37.27
N ARG A 430 -1.72 -4.21 36.42
CA ARG A 430 -3.18 -4.05 36.45
C ARG A 430 -3.90 -5.38 36.26
N CYS A 431 -4.86 -5.66 37.14
CA CYS A 431 -5.70 -6.84 37.03
C CYS A 431 -6.49 -6.83 35.69
N GLY A 432 -6.70 -8.03 35.11
CA GLY A 432 -7.30 -8.17 33.78
C GLY A 432 -6.39 -7.80 32.60
N CYS A 433 -5.38 -6.94 32.79
CA CYS A 433 -4.42 -6.54 31.74
C CYS A 433 -3.07 -7.27 31.84
N LYS A 434 -2.62 -7.53 33.07
CA LYS A 434 -1.32 -8.10 33.42
C LYS A 434 -0.95 -9.34 32.60
N SER A 435 -1.87 -10.28 32.43
CA SER A 435 -1.61 -11.56 31.74
C SER A 435 -1.12 -11.38 30.30
N CYS A 436 -1.62 -10.35 29.59
CA CYS A 436 -1.19 -10.05 28.23
C CYS A 436 0.00 -9.10 28.22
N HIS A 437 -0.04 -8.05 29.04
CA HIS A 437 0.96 -6.98 28.99
C HIS A 437 2.33 -7.37 29.54
N GLN A 438 2.41 -8.35 30.46
CA GLN A 438 3.71 -8.88 30.90
C GLN A 438 4.51 -9.53 29.76
N THR A 439 3.85 -10.07 28.74
CA THR A 439 4.49 -10.65 27.56
C THR A 439 4.61 -9.62 26.43
N ILE A 440 3.52 -8.87 26.15
CA ILE A 440 3.47 -7.94 25.03
C ILE A 440 4.47 -6.80 25.17
N GLU A 441 4.56 -6.14 26.33
CA GLU A 441 5.39 -4.95 26.47
C GLU A 441 6.89 -5.21 26.21
N PRO A 442 7.55 -6.21 26.83
CA PRO A 442 8.98 -6.44 26.60
C PRO A 442 9.27 -6.90 25.16
N GLU A 443 8.40 -7.71 24.56
CA GLU A 443 8.61 -8.16 23.17
C GLU A 443 8.30 -7.04 22.16
N ALA A 444 7.28 -6.23 22.41
CA ALA A 444 6.98 -5.06 21.58
C ALA A 444 8.10 -4.01 21.68
N ALA A 445 8.77 -3.90 22.83
CA ALA A 445 9.92 -3.01 22.97
C ALA A 445 11.07 -3.37 22.00
N HIS A 446 11.21 -4.65 21.62
CA HIS A 446 12.20 -5.04 20.60
C HIS A 446 11.92 -4.37 19.24
N TRP A 447 10.65 -4.18 18.90
CA TRP A 447 10.23 -3.46 17.70
C TRP A 447 10.49 -1.95 17.76
N GLY A 448 10.78 -1.41 18.95
CA GLY A 448 11.19 -0.02 19.15
C GLY A 448 12.46 0.38 18.39
N ARG A 449 13.21 -0.59 17.87
CA ARG A 449 14.33 -0.38 16.94
C ARG A 449 13.87 0.08 15.55
N TRP A 450 12.59 0.03 15.24
CA TRP A 450 11.99 0.55 14.01
C TRP A 450 10.98 1.62 14.35
N GLN A 451 11.09 2.78 13.70
CA GLN A 451 10.15 3.85 13.93
C GLN A 451 8.71 3.42 13.56
N GLU A 452 7.75 3.88 14.35
CA GLU A 452 6.35 3.66 14.06
C GLU A 452 5.93 4.43 12.80
N ASN A 453 5.13 3.80 11.94
CA ASN A 453 4.82 4.29 10.59
C ASN A 453 6.04 4.49 9.67
N ALA A 454 7.18 3.89 9.99
CA ALA A 454 8.34 3.83 9.10
C ALA A 454 8.58 2.40 8.63
N TRP A 455 9.47 2.25 7.65
CA TRP A 455 9.89 0.92 7.21
C TRP A 455 11.29 0.53 7.71
N PHE A 456 12.12 1.49 8.09
CA PHE A 456 13.55 1.23 8.37
C PHE A 456 13.91 1.30 9.86
N PRO A 457 14.99 0.60 10.25
CA PRO A 457 15.47 0.67 11.62
C PRO A 457 15.96 2.07 11.95
N LEU A 458 15.72 2.49 13.19
CA LEU A 458 16.31 3.68 13.78
C LEU A 458 17.83 3.53 13.89
N ASN A 459 18.53 4.65 13.79
CA ASN A 459 19.97 4.69 14.00
C ASN A 459 20.28 4.26 15.46
N PRO A 460 21.02 3.16 15.68
CA PRO A 460 21.32 2.67 17.02
C PRO A 460 22.08 3.63 17.90
N THR A 461 22.93 4.47 17.32
CA THR A 461 23.70 5.44 18.10
C THR A 461 22.78 6.51 18.67
N ALA A 462 21.67 6.82 17.98
CA ALA A 462 20.67 7.78 18.43
C ALA A 462 19.53 7.13 19.26
N PHE A 463 19.25 5.84 19.00
CA PHE A 463 18.17 5.07 19.62
C PHE A 463 18.69 3.66 19.96
N PRO A 464 19.41 3.50 21.09
CA PRO A 464 20.12 2.27 21.46
C PRO A 464 19.20 1.07 21.72
#